data_AF-A0A1Z8N320-F1
#
_entry.id   AF-A0A1Z8N320-F1
#
_cell.length_a   1.000
_cell.length_b   1.000
_cell.length_c   1.000
_cell.angle_alpha   90.00
_cell.angle_beta   90.00
_cell.angle_gamma   90.00
#
_symmetry.space_group_name_H-M   'P 1'
#
loop_
_entity.id
_entity.type
_entity.pdbx_description
1 polymer ?
#
loop_
_entity_poly.entity_id
_entity_poly.type
_entity_poly.pdbx_seq_one_letter_code
_entity_poly.pdbx_strand_id
1 'polypeptide(L)'
;MTSQGPFLGYAGIPIPVSPYWQKEKENEHWFHERYGRAPILGPLTADTPDIGMDPPSDDEVFRKFLEIKEVEGNWPMLYTIQVNDVRIIKEKIADYIDPPRQIPLIGPAQLHHVHYKCTVHYSEKVRVGWPIPYTLRDDDAAEVIYIDKDHFHMVGNVNTGAGSNY
;
A
#
# COMPACT_ATOMS: atom_id res chain seq x y z
N MET A 1 -22.26 -11.67 -42.87
CA MET A 1 -20.91 -11.21 -43.26
C MET A 1 -20.30 -10.52 -42.04
N THR A 2 -19.33 -11.14 -41.38
CA THR A 2 -18.60 -10.52 -40.26
C THR A 2 -17.58 -9.53 -40.83
N SER A 3 -17.86 -8.23 -40.68
CA SER A 3 -16.90 -7.16 -40.93
C SER A 3 -15.72 -7.35 -39.98
N GLN A 4 -14.58 -7.80 -40.50
CA GLN A 4 -13.33 -7.70 -39.75
C GLN A 4 -13.00 -6.22 -39.62
N GLY A 5 -12.70 -5.79 -38.40
CA GLY A 5 -12.30 -4.42 -38.11
C GLY A 5 -11.05 -3.98 -38.90
N PRO A 6 -10.72 -2.68 -38.89
CA PRO A 6 -9.62 -2.16 -39.69
C PRO A 6 -8.31 -2.87 -39.35
N PHE A 7 -7.66 -3.45 -40.36
CA PHE A 7 -6.35 -4.08 -40.24
C PHE A 7 -5.29 -2.99 -40.04
N LEU A 8 -4.84 -2.81 -38.79
CA LEU A 8 -3.87 -1.78 -38.39
C LEU A 8 -2.41 -2.11 -38.77
N GLY A 9 -2.14 -3.23 -39.44
CA GLY A 9 -0.79 -3.63 -39.86
C GLY A 9 0.21 -3.59 -38.70
N TYR A 10 1.41 -3.05 -38.93
CA TYR A 10 2.45 -2.90 -37.90
C TYR A 10 2.04 -2.00 -36.73
N ALA A 11 1.05 -1.10 -36.90
CA ALA A 11 0.49 -0.31 -35.80
C ALA A 11 -0.46 -1.11 -34.89
N GLY A 12 -0.82 -2.34 -35.29
CA GLY A 12 -1.55 -3.30 -34.46
C GLY A 12 -0.65 -4.19 -33.60
N ILE A 13 0.68 -4.11 -33.77
CA ILE A 13 1.63 -4.80 -32.89
C ILE A 13 1.77 -3.93 -31.63
N PRO A 14 1.41 -4.44 -30.43
CA PRO A 14 1.54 -3.66 -29.21
C PRO A 14 3.01 -3.25 -29.03
N ILE A 15 3.24 -1.97 -28.81
CA ILE A 15 4.56 -1.44 -28.51
C ILE A 15 4.98 -2.08 -27.17
N PRO A 16 6.10 -2.82 -27.11
CA PRO A 16 6.53 -3.45 -25.88
C PRO A 16 6.82 -2.36 -24.84
N VAL A 17 6.09 -2.38 -23.74
CA VAL A 17 6.40 -1.58 -22.56
C VAL A 17 7.60 -2.22 -21.88
N SER A 18 8.56 -1.42 -21.41
CA SER A 18 9.69 -1.99 -20.67
C SER A 18 9.18 -2.74 -19.43
N PRO A 19 9.83 -3.84 -19.03
CA PRO A 19 9.46 -4.56 -17.82
C PRO A 19 9.41 -3.69 -16.57
N TYR A 20 10.22 -2.62 -16.52
CA TYR A 20 10.22 -1.64 -15.44
C TYR A 20 8.88 -0.92 -15.32
N TRP A 21 8.42 -0.27 -16.39
CA TRP A 21 7.14 0.48 -16.37
C TRP A 21 5.92 -0.44 -16.21
N GLN A 22 5.99 -1.66 -16.78
CA GLN A 22 4.94 -2.65 -16.57
C GLN A 22 4.85 -3.04 -15.09
N LYS A 23 6.00 -3.26 -14.44
CA LYS A 23 6.06 -3.65 -13.03
C LYS A 23 5.59 -2.54 -12.10
N GLU A 24 5.95 -1.30 -12.39
CA GLU A 24 5.48 -0.12 -11.66
C GLU A 24 3.95 -0.05 -11.66
N LYS A 25 3.31 -0.22 -12.82
CA LYS A 25 1.84 -0.24 -12.93
C LYS A 25 1.19 -1.43 -12.25
N GLU A 26 1.82 -2.60 -12.29
CA GLU A 26 1.35 -3.76 -11.53
C GLU A 26 1.39 -3.50 -10.01
N ASN A 27 2.48 -2.93 -9.51
CA ASN A 27 2.66 -2.61 -8.10
C ASN A 27 1.63 -1.55 -7.64
N GLU A 28 1.42 -0.48 -8.42
CA GLU A 28 0.38 0.53 -8.16
C GLU A 28 -1.01 -0.09 -8.05
N HIS A 29 -1.40 -0.92 -9.03
CA HIS A 29 -2.70 -1.56 -9.06
C HIS A 29 -2.89 -2.52 -7.87
N TRP A 30 -1.86 -3.30 -7.58
CA TRP A 30 -1.87 -4.25 -6.49
C TRP A 30 -1.96 -3.58 -5.11
N PHE A 31 -1.24 -2.46 -4.92
CA PHE A 31 -1.33 -1.66 -3.70
C PHE A 31 -2.71 -1.02 -3.56
N HIS A 32 -3.26 -0.47 -4.65
CA HIS A 32 -4.60 0.11 -4.66
C HIS A 32 -5.67 -0.90 -4.25
N GLU A 33 -5.68 -2.10 -4.84
CA GLU A 33 -6.71 -3.11 -4.53
C GLU A 33 -6.62 -3.66 -3.10
N ARG A 34 -5.40 -3.84 -2.56
CA ARG A 34 -5.20 -4.48 -1.25
C ARG A 34 -5.17 -3.50 -0.07
N TYR A 35 -4.53 -2.35 -0.23
CA TYR A 35 -4.18 -1.47 0.88
C TYR A 35 -4.77 -0.06 0.72
N GLY A 36 -5.00 0.39 -0.51
CA GLY A 36 -5.50 1.73 -0.80
C GLY A 36 -7.01 1.94 -0.58
N ARG A 37 -7.78 0.89 -0.28
CA ARG A 37 -9.24 0.98 -0.10
C ARG A 37 -9.58 1.06 1.39
N ALA A 38 -10.24 2.14 1.79
CA ALA A 38 -10.85 2.25 3.11
C ALA A 38 -12.14 1.42 3.15
N PRO A 39 -12.24 0.39 4.01
CA PRO A 39 -13.47 -0.39 4.14
C PRO A 39 -14.57 0.45 4.79
N ILE A 40 -15.82 0.18 4.37
CA ILE A 40 -17.01 0.72 5.00
C ILE A 40 -17.59 -0.40 5.87
N LEU A 41 -17.59 -0.19 7.17
CA LEU A 41 -18.09 -1.10 8.17
C LEU A 41 -19.48 -0.69 8.64
N GLY A 42 -20.18 -1.64 9.25
CA GLY A 42 -21.46 -1.40 9.89
C GLY A 42 -21.38 -0.40 11.06
N PRO A 43 -22.53 0.01 11.60
CA PRO A 43 -22.60 0.91 12.74
C PRO A 43 -21.92 0.32 13.97
N LEU A 44 -21.21 1.16 14.71
CA LEU A 44 -20.68 0.83 16.02
C LEU A 44 -21.86 0.55 16.97
N THR A 45 -21.85 -0.63 17.60
CA THR A 45 -22.77 -0.96 18.67
C THR A 45 -22.14 -0.57 20.01
N ALA A 46 -22.96 -0.21 21.00
CA ALA A 46 -22.48 0.20 22.33
C ALA A 46 -21.64 -0.86 23.05
N ASP A 47 -21.72 -2.12 22.63
CA ASP A 47 -21.02 -3.26 23.21
C ASP A 47 -19.72 -3.64 22.45
N THR A 48 -19.46 -3.03 21.29
CA THR A 48 -18.22 -3.30 20.53
C THR A 48 -17.14 -2.35 21.04
N PRO A 49 -15.95 -2.86 21.44
CA PRO A 49 -14.87 -1.98 21.85
C PRO A 49 -14.46 -1.10 20.66
N ASP A 50 -14.29 0.20 20.91
CA ASP A 50 -13.80 1.21 19.94
C ASP A 50 -12.31 1.00 19.60
N ILE A 51 -11.89 -0.25 19.36
CA ILE A 51 -10.53 -0.60 19.00
C ILE A 51 -10.47 -0.61 17.48
N GLY A 52 -9.54 0.17 16.93
CA GLY A 52 -9.30 0.22 15.49
C GLY A 52 -8.99 -1.14 14.87
N MET A 53 -9.05 -1.17 13.54
CA MET A 53 -8.77 -2.36 12.71
C MET A 53 -7.43 -3.02 13.05
N ASP A 54 -7.32 -4.29 12.65
CA ASP A 54 -6.09 -5.08 12.74
C ASP A 54 -4.83 -4.29 12.32
N PRO A 55 -3.68 -4.54 12.96
CA PRO A 55 -2.43 -3.88 12.62
C PRO A 55 -2.07 -4.08 11.14
N PRO A 56 -1.29 -3.16 10.55
CA PRO A 56 -0.89 -3.27 9.15
C PRO A 56 -0.17 -4.59 8.89
N SER A 57 -0.38 -5.18 7.72
CA SER A 57 0.24 -6.46 7.37
C SER A 57 1.76 -6.30 7.24
N ASP A 58 2.52 -7.35 7.54
CA ASP A 58 3.98 -7.34 7.33
C ASP A 58 4.34 -7.06 5.87
N ASP A 59 3.56 -7.60 4.92
CA ASP A 59 3.75 -7.38 3.49
C ASP A 59 3.52 -5.91 3.11
N GLU A 60 2.52 -5.25 3.70
CA GLU A 60 2.24 -3.84 3.45
C GLU A 60 3.40 -2.94 3.93
N VAL A 61 3.87 -3.18 5.16
CA VAL A 61 5.01 -2.46 5.73
C VAL A 61 6.26 -2.70 4.88
N PHE A 62 6.53 -3.95 4.52
CA PHE A 62 7.71 -4.31 3.76
C PHE A 62 7.68 -3.75 2.33
N ARG A 63 6.51 -3.68 1.70
CA ARG A 63 6.35 -3.08 0.37
C ARG A 63 6.57 -1.58 0.38
N LYS A 64 6.02 -0.88 1.37
CA LYS A 64 6.30 0.55 1.59
C LYS A 64 7.77 0.79 1.85
N PHE A 65 8.41 -0.08 2.64
CA PHE A 65 9.84 -0.05 2.87
C PHE A 65 10.65 -0.21 1.57
N LEU A 66 10.31 -1.19 0.73
CA LEU A 66 10.99 -1.42 -0.55
C LEU A 66 10.82 -0.24 -1.54
N GLU A 67 9.65 0.38 -1.53
CA GLU A 67 9.34 1.60 -2.30
C GLU A 67 10.23 2.77 -1.85
N ILE A 68 10.30 3.04 -0.53
CA ILE A 68 11.13 4.12 0.04
C ILE A 68 12.62 3.90 -0.23
N LYS A 69 13.09 2.65 -0.10
CA LYS A 69 14.50 2.30 -0.29
C LYS A 69 14.90 2.10 -1.75
N GLU A 70 13.95 2.18 -2.68
CA GLU A 70 14.18 1.99 -4.12
C GLU A 70 15.00 0.71 -4.43
N VAL A 71 14.71 -0.37 -3.69
CA VAL A 71 15.46 -1.64 -3.83
C VAL A 71 15.12 -2.32 -5.16
N GLU A 72 13.88 -2.16 -5.61
CA GLU A 72 13.38 -2.68 -6.89
C GLU A 72 13.88 -1.81 -8.06
N GLY A 73 14.28 -2.42 -9.18
CA GLY A 73 14.69 -1.69 -10.39
C GLY A 73 16.17 -1.33 -10.50
N ASN A 74 17.00 -1.79 -9.55
CA ASN A 74 18.44 -1.62 -9.57
C ASN A 74 19.10 -2.20 -10.84
N TRP A 75 20.09 -1.50 -11.39
CA TRP A 75 20.83 -1.93 -12.58
C TRP A 75 21.96 -2.89 -12.15
N PRO A 76 21.86 -4.20 -12.47
CA PRO A 76 22.87 -5.15 -12.07
C PRO A 76 24.26 -4.70 -12.51
N MET A 77 25.26 -4.93 -11.66
CA MET A 77 26.67 -4.56 -11.88
C MET A 77 26.99 -3.05 -11.75
N LEU A 78 26.02 -2.14 -11.86
CA LEU A 78 26.25 -0.70 -11.70
C LEU A 78 25.93 -0.21 -10.30
N TYR A 79 24.74 -0.55 -9.81
CA TYR A 79 24.27 -0.18 -8.49
C TYR A 79 23.30 -1.24 -7.99
N THR A 80 23.53 -1.77 -6.80
CA THR A 80 22.66 -2.78 -6.22
C THR A 80 22.57 -2.59 -4.72
N ILE A 81 21.35 -2.36 -4.25
CA ILE A 81 21.00 -2.36 -2.83
C ILE A 81 20.57 -3.77 -2.45
N GLN A 82 21.10 -4.27 -1.34
CA GLN A 82 20.62 -5.50 -0.71
C GLN A 82 20.22 -5.18 0.72
N VAL A 83 19.02 -5.62 1.09
CA VAL A 83 18.52 -5.51 2.45
C VAL A 83 18.38 -6.92 3.03
N ASN A 84 18.94 -7.14 4.21
CA ASN A 84 18.92 -8.43 4.91
C ASN A 84 18.46 -8.26 6.36
N ASP A 85 18.11 -9.38 7.00
CA ASP A 85 17.79 -9.49 8.43
C ASP A 85 16.72 -8.50 8.92
N VAL A 86 15.68 -8.33 8.10
CA VAL A 86 14.58 -7.39 8.36
C VAL A 86 13.77 -7.79 9.58
N ARG A 87 13.58 -6.86 10.51
CA ARG A 87 12.72 -6.99 11.68
C ARG A 87 11.76 -5.82 11.74
N ILE A 88 10.47 -6.10 11.87
CA ILE A 88 9.41 -5.09 11.87
C ILE A 88 8.79 -5.02 13.26
N ILE A 89 8.77 -3.82 13.83
CA ILE A 89 8.12 -3.50 15.10
C ILE A 89 6.97 -2.55 14.79
N LYS A 90 5.75 -2.88 15.25
CA LYS A 90 4.54 -2.10 14.99
C LYS A 90 4.00 -1.54 16.30
N GLU A 91 3.77 -0.24 16.32
CA GLU A 91 3.28 0.49 17.49
C GLU A 91 2.04 1.31 17.08
N LYS A 92 0.93 1.18 17.80
CA LYS A 92 -0.26 2.00 17.58
C LYS A 92 -0.06 3.35 18.27
N ILE A 93 -0.05 4.44 17.50
CA ILE A 93 0.17 5.80 18.03
C ILE A 93 -1.15 6.43 18.46
N ALA A 94 -2.15 6.36 17.60
CA ALA A 94 -3.42 7.05 17.80
C ALA A 94 -4.57 6.20 17.26
N ASP A 95 -5.68 6.27 17.97
CA ASP A 95 -6.89 5.51 17.72
C ASP A 95 -8.06 6.38 18.20
N TYR A 96 -8.78 7.00 17.26
CA TYR A 96 -9.90 7.89 17.58
C TYR A 96 -10.93 7.94 16.45
N ILE A 97 -12.16 8.27 16.84
CA ILE A 97 -13.31 8.34 15.93
C ILE A 97 -13.73 9.80 15.78
N ASP A 98 -13.83 10.25 14.53
CA ASP A 98 -14.35 11.56 14.19
C ASP A 98 -15.88 11.64 14.41
N PRO A 99 -16.44 12.82 14.71
CA PRO A 99 -17.88 12.98 14.83
C PRO A 99 -18.58 12.65 13.49
N PRO A 100 -19.84 12.17 13.51
CA PRO A 100 -20.55 11.79 12.30
C PRO A 100 -20.63 12.95 11.29
N ARG A 101 -20.28 12.67 10.03
CA ARG A 101 -20.37 13.61 8.91
C ARG A 101 -21.07 12.96 7.73
N GLN A 102 -21.58 13.79 6.82
CA GLN A 102 -22.15 13.30 5.58
C GLN A 102 -21.04 13.17 4.54
N ILE A 103 -20.67 11.92 4.21
CA ILE A 103 -19.66 11.60 3.21
C ILE A 103 -20.34 11.37 1.86
N PRO A 104 -19.89 12.03 0.76
CA PRO A 104 -20.44 11.77 -0.56
C PRO A 104 -20.38 10.28 -0.92
N LEU A 105 -21.42 9.77 -1.58
CA LEU A 105 -21.61 8.35 -1.99
C LEU A 105 -21.80 7.31 -0.88
N ILE A 106 -21.40 7.59 0.37
CA ILE A 106 -21.59 6.68 1.51
C ILE A 106 -22.83 7.07 2.33
N GLY A 107 -23.02 8.36 2.56
CA GLY A 107 -24.07 8.88 3.44
C GLY A 107 -23.53 9.29 4.82
N PRO A 108 -24.36 9.26 5.88
CA PRO A 108 -23.92 9.58 7.23
C PRO A 108 -22.97 8.48 7.76
N ALA A 109 -21.71 8.85 8.00
CA ALA A 109 -20.69 7.95 8.50
C ALA A 109 -19.74 8.65 9.47
N GLN A 110 -19.14 7.87 10.35
CA GLN A 110 -18.01 8.26 11.18
C GLN A 110 -16.73 7.71 10.56
N LEU A 111 -15.67 8.51 10.58
CA LEU A 111 -14.35 8.06 10.17
C LEU A 111 -13.57 7.64 11.42
N HIS A 112 -13.05 6.42 11.41
CA HIS A 112 -12.19 5.90 12.45
C HIS A 112 -10.76 5.98 11.97
N HIS A 113 -9.97 6.83 12.63
CA HIS A 113 -8.56 7.01 12.36
C HIS A 113 -7.73 6.08 13.22
N VAL A 114 -6.84 5.33 12.58
CA VAL A 114 -5.94 4.41 13.26
C VAL A 114 -4.53 4.59 12.70
N HIS A 115 -3.66 5.20 13.49
CA HIS A 115 -2.30 5.53 13.08
C HIS A 115 -1.30 4.56 13.66
N TYR A 116 -0.51 3.92 12.78
CA TYR A 116 0.55 3.00 13.15
C TYR A 116 1.92 3.56 12.81
N LYS A 117 2.85 3.42 13.75
CA LYS A 117 4.29 3.56 13.52
C LYS A 117 4.89 2.18 13.34
N CYS A 118 5.50 1.95 12.19
CA CYS A 118 6.20 0.71 11.89
C CYS A 118 7.69 1.03 11.81
N THR A 119 8.48 0.50 12.74
CA THR A 119 9.94 0.63 12.71
C THR A 119 10.53 -0.63 12.10
N VAL A 120 11.28 -0.47 11.02
CA VAL A 120 11.93 -1.55 10.28
C VAL A 120 13.43 -1.49 10.57
N HIS A 121 13.95 -2.48 11.29
CA HIS A 121 15.38 -2.66 11.51
C HIS A 121 15.94 -3.61 10.46
N TYR A 122 17.09 -3.29 9.86
CA TYR A 122 17.67 -4.08 8.77
C TYR A 122 19.18 -3.87 8.61
N SER A 123 19.84 -4.83 7.94
CA SER A 123 21.22 -4.69 7.46
C SER A 123 21.21 -4.32 5.97
N GLU A 124 21.88 -3.23 5.61
CA GLU A 124 22.01 -2.73 4.24
C GLU A 124 23.40 -2.99 3.67
N LYS A 125 23.42 -3.47 2.43
CA LYS A 125 24.65 -3.56 1.64
C LYS A 125 24.44 -2.95 0.28
N VAL A 126 25.07 -1.80 0.07
CA VAL A 126 25.07 -1.10 -1.21
C VAL A 126 26.35 -1.42 -1.95
N ARG A 127 26.24 -2.03 -3.12
CA ARG A 127 27.35 -2.25 -4.04
C ARG A 127 27.25 -1.25 -5.20
N VAL A 128 28.25 -0.38 -5.30
CA VAL A 128 28.42 0.53 -6.42
C VAL A 128 29.52 -0.03 -7.31
N GLY A 129 29.22 -0.32 -8.56
CA GLY A 129 30.16 -0.90 -9.52
C GLY A 129 30.77 0.11 -10.51
N TRP A 130 30.25 1.35 -10.57
CA TRP A 130 30.73 2.41 -11.46
C TRP A 130 30.51 3.79 -10.82
N PRO A 131 31.40 4.80 -11.01
CA PRO A 131 32.63 4.81 -11.82
C PRO A 131 33.84 4.16 -11.13
N ILE A 132 33.85 4.11 -9.79
CA ILE A 132 34.87 3.41 -9.00
C ILE A 132 34.14 2.40 -8.13
N PRO A 133 34.47 1.09 -8.20
CA PRO A 133 33.78 0.09 -7.41
C PRO A 133 34.04 0.23 -5.91
N TYR A 134 32.98 0.31 -5.12
CA TYR A 134 33.06 0.23 -3.66
C TYR A 134 31.80 -0.41 -3.07
N THR A 135 31.89 -0.81 -1.80
CA THR A 135 30.76 -1.41 -1.08
C THR A 135 30.58 -0.68 0.23
N LEU A 136 29.37 -0.19 0.46
CA LEU A 136 28.94 0.34 1.75
C LEU A 136 28.17 -0.76 2.49
N ARG A 137 28.38 -0.82 3.79
CA ARG A 137 27.66 -1.73 4.69
C ARG A 137 27.19 -0.94 5.89
N ASP A 138 25.92 -1.11 6.22
CA ASP A 138 25.31 -0.62 7.42
C ASP A 138 24.59 -1.80 8.09
N ASP A 139 25.05 -2.21 9.26
CA ASP A 139 24.57 -3.42 9.92
C ASP A 139 23.42 -3.16 10.92
N ASP A 140 23.13 -1.89 11.23
CA ASP A 140 22.11 -1.49 12.21
C ASP A 140 21.29 -0.29 11.70
N ALA A 141 20.81 -0.40 10.47
CA ALA A 141 19.94 0.61 9.88
C ALA A 141 18.50 0.45 10.40
N ALA A 142 17.82 1.59 10.60
CA ALA A 142 16.43 1.61 11.03
C ALA A 142 15.65 2.68 10.24
N GLU A 143 14.47 2.29 9.74
CA GLU A 143 13.56 3.17 9.02
C GLU A 143 12.20 3.20 9.72
N VAL A 144 11.58 4.38 9.81
CA VAL A 144 10.27 4.56 10.47
C VAL A 144 9.22 4.90 9.43
N ILE A 145 8.23 4.03 9.30
CA ILE A 145 7.14 4.13 8.33
C ILE A 145 5.83 4.38 9.08
N TYR A 146 5.15 5.45 8.72
CA TYR A 146 3.80 5.75 9.23
C TYR A 146 2.77 5.17 8.26
N ILE A 147 1.84 4.40 8.79
CA ILE A 147 0.75 3.77 8.02
C ILE A 147 -0.56 4.07 8.72
N ASP A 148 -1.50 4.60 7.94
CA ASP A 148 -2.85 4.94 8.39
C ASP A 148 -3.82 3.83 7.94
N LYS A 149 -4.59 3.32 8.90
CA LYS A 149 -5.62 2.28 8.70
C LYS A 149 -7.00 2.85 8.97
N ASP A 150 -7.33 3.83 8.15
CA ASP A 150 -8.60 4.54 8.22
C ASP A 150 -9.75 3.70 7.65
N HIS A 151 -10.88 3.71 8.35
CA HIS A 151 -12.09 3.02 7.90
C HIS A 151 -13.34 3.78 8.34
N PHE A 152 -14.43 3.56 7.62
CA PHE A 152 -15.69 4.23 7.90
C PHE A 152 -16.65 3.34 8.67
N HIS A 153 -17.39 3.91 9.61
CA HIS A 153 -18.56 3.30 10.23
C HIS A 153 -19.82 4.03 9.78
N MET A 154 -20.79 3.30 9.23
CA MET A 154 -22.08 3.89 8.89
C MET A 154 -22.84 4.29 10.15
N VAL A 155 -23.52 5.44 10.15
CA VAL A 155 -24.28 5.93 11.31
C VAL A 155 -25.73 6.22 10.95
N GLY A 156 -26.64 5.73 11.78
CA GLY A 156 -28.08 5.91 11.60
C GLY A 156 -28.72 4.78 10.79
N ASN A 157 -30.04 4.89 10.58
CA ASN A 157 -30.81 3.90 9.82
C ASN A 157 -30.63 4.16 8.31
N VAL A 158 -29.46 3.82 7.78
CA VAL A 158 -29.14 3.99 6.36
C VAL A 158 -29.67 2.78 5.60
N ASN A 159 -30.56 2.99 4.63
CA ASN A 159 -31.07 1.91 3.79
C ASN A 159 -30.05 1.62 2.69
N THR A 160 -29.21 0.61 2.94
CA THR A 160 -28.15 0.15 2.04
C THR A 160 -28.66 -0.60 0.81
N GLY A 161 -29.99 -0.82 0.71
CA GLY A 161 -30.65 -1.48 -0.41
C GLY A 161 -30.60 -3.00 -0.34
N ALA A 162 -31.47 -3.67 -1.10
CA ALA A 162 -31.70 -5.12 -1.01
C ALA A 162 -30.52 -6.03 -1.42
N GLY A 163 -29.38 -5.46 -1.84
CA GLY A 163 -28.19 -6.18 -2.28
C GLY A 163 -26.90 -5.80 -1.56
N SER A 164 -26.98 -5.02 -0.47
CA SER A 164 -25.81 -4.71 0.35
C SER A 164 -25.52 -5.84 1.33
N ASN A 165 -24.24 -6.16 1.51
CA ASN A 165 -23.76 -7.11 2.54
C ASN A 165 -23.72 -6.50 3.95
N TYR A 166 -24.24 -5.28 4.10
CA TYR A 166 -24.35 -4.50 5.34
C TYR A 166 -25.77 -3.99 5.49
#